data_AF-A0A953W4F5-F1
#
_entry.id   AF-A0A953W4F5-F1
#
_cell.length_a   1.000
_cell.length_b   1.000
_cell.length_c   1.000
_cell.angle_alpha   90.00
_cell.angle_beta   90.00
_cell.angle_gamma   90.00
#
_symmetry.space_group_name_H-M   'P 1'
#
loop_
_entity.id
_entity.type
_entity.pdbx_description
1 polymer ?
#
loop_
_entity_poly.entity_id
_entity_poly.type
_entity_poly.pdbx_seq_one_letter_code
_entity_poly.pdbx_strand_id
1 'polypeptide(L)' 'VRDGACSSSTLQEAASWGKVSTVHEQMVFAEATSVAPLIVSDAYHRGAWKKREARNWAKLFA' A
#
# COMPACT_ATOMS: atom_id res chain seq x y z
N VAL A 1 15.84 8.47 -9.82
CA VAL A 1 17.09 7.91 -9.24
C VAL A 1 17.56 6.78 -10.16
N ARG A 2 18.87 6.66 -10.45
CA ARG A 2 19.44 5.66 -11.39
C ARG A 2 20.52 4.79 -10.72
N ASP A 3 20.32 4.49 -9.44
CA ASP A 3 21.28 3.75 -8.61
C ASP A 3 21.08 2.23 -8.63
N GLY A 4 19.96 1.73 -9.16
CA GLY A 4 19.66 0.30 -9.20
C GLY A 4 19.42 -0.32 -7.83
N ALA A 5 19.13 0.50 -6.82
CA ALA A 5 18.84 0.01 -5.48
C ALA A 5 17.42 -0.57 -5.39
N CYS A 6 17.23 -1.63 -4.61
CA CYS A 6 15.91 -2.23 -4.38
C CYS A 6 14.88 -1.24 -3.78
N SER A 7 15.34 -0.19 -3.10
CA SER A 7 14.50 0.88 -2.54
C SER A 7 14.00 1.89 -3.57
N SER A 8 14.61 1.91 -4.76
CA SER A 8 14.27 2.80 -5.88
C SER A 8 13.77 2.04 -7.12
N SER A 9 13.80 0.70 -7.08
CA SER A 9 13.22 -0.20 -8.07
C SER A 9 11.76 0.12 -8.37
N THR A 10 11.37 -0.02 -9.63
CA THR A 10 9.99 0.23 -10.06
C THR A 10 9.08 -0.94 -9.67
N LEU A 11 7.77 -0.69 -9.58
CA LEU A 11 6.79 -1.75 -9.33
C LEU A 11 6.77 -2.78 -10.48
N GLN A 12 7.10 -2.38 -11.71
CA GLN A 12 7.31 -3.29 -12.83
C GLN A 12 8.51 -4.21 -12.64
N GLU A 13 9.60 -3.73 -12.03
CA GLU A 13 10.73 -4.59 -11.66
C GLU A 13 10.29 -5.59 -10.58
N ALA A 14 9.56 -5.16 -9.56
CA ALA A 14 9.02 -6.06 -8.53
C ALA A 14 8.02 -7.10 -9.11
N ALA A 15 7.21 -6.72 -10.09
CA ALA A 15 6.28 -7.59 -10.80
C ALA A 15 7.00 -8.63 -11.68
N SER A 16 8.16 -8.32 -12.26
CA SER A 16 8.95 -9.27 -13.05
C SER A 16 9.41 -10.50 -12.25
N TRP A 17 9.53 -10.35 -10.93
CA TRP A 17 9.85 -11.43 -9.98
C TRP A 17 8.60 -12.08 -9.37
N GLY A 18 7.39 -11.68 -9.79
CA GLY A 18 6.13 -12.20 -9.26
C GLY A 18 5.76 -11.70 -7.86
N LYS A 19 6.39 -10.64 -7.35
CA LYS A 19 6.14 -10.11 -5.98
C LYS A 19 4.92 -9.18 -5.91
N VAL A 20 4.56 -8.53 -7.02
CA VAL A 20 3.47 -7.55 -7.10
C VAL A 20 2.62 -7.85 -8.34
N SER A 21 1.31 -7.69 -8.21
CA SER A 21 0.36 -7.78 -9.34
C SER A 21 0.19 -6.40 -9.97
N THR A 22 0.32 -6.31 -11.29
CA THR A 22 0.35 -5.05 -12.04
C THR A 22 -0.99 -4.32 -12.18
N VAL A 23 -2.09 -4.91 -11.70
CA VAL A 23 -3.44 -4.41 -12.01
C VAL A 23 -3.81 -3.13 -11.23
N HIS A 24 -3.33 -2.98 -9.98
CA HIS A 24 -3.69 -1.84 -9.12
C HIS A 24 -2.48 -1.25 -8.38
N GLU A 25 -1.32 -1.23 -9.03
CA GLU A 25 -0.07 -0.75 -8.42
C GLU A 25 0.23 0.70 -8.85
N GLN A 26 0.59 1.57 -7.91
CA GLN A 26 0.99 2.96 -8.17
C GLN A 26 2.10 3.38 -7.19
N MET A 27 3.15 4.02 -7.70
CA MET A 27 4.29 4.46 -6.89
C MET A 27 4.28 5.98 -6.73
N VAL A 28 4.40 6.48 -5.50
CA VAL A 28 4.45 7.91 -5.18
C VAL A 28 5.87 8.27 -4.74
N PHE A 29 6.53 9.14 -5.50
CA PHE A 29 7.87 9.62 -5.19
C PHE A 29 7.80 10.89 -4.34
N ALA A 30 7.75 10.74 -3.03
CA ALA A 30 7.78 11.84 -2.08
C ALA A 30 8.27 11.39 -0.70
N GLU A 31 8.60 12.36 0.15
CA GLU A 31 8.92 12.10 1.55
C GLU A 31 7.67 11.64 2.30
N ALA A 32 7.76 10.51 3.01
CA ALA A 32 6.60 9.81 3.55
C ALA A 32 5.83 10.65 4.59
N THR A 33 6.51 11.45 5.43
CA THR A 33 5.85 12.27 6.45
C THR A 33 4.95 13.33 5.82
N SER A 34 5.32 13.83 4.64
CA SER A 34 4.55 14.84 3.92
C SER A 34 3.31 14.27 3.23
N VAL A 35 3.41 13.09 2.59
CA VAL A 35 2.33 12.56 1.74
C VAL A 35 1.49 11.45 2.39
N ALA A 36 2.06 10.65 3.29
CA ALA A 36 1.34 9.52 3.88
C ALA A 36 0.11 9.97 4.71
N PRO A 37 0.16 11.04 5.53
CA PRO A 37 -1.02 11.50 6.26
C PRO A 37 -2.18 11.92 5.34
N LEU A 38 -1.87 12.50 4.17
CA LEU A 38 -2.89 12.92 3.19
C LEU A 38 -3.58 11.71 2.55
N ILE A 39 -2.81 10.70 2.14
CA ILE A 39 -3.34 9.44 1.57
C ILE A 39 -4.23 8.74 2.59
N VAL A 40 -3.76 8.62 3.84
CA VAL A 40 -4.52 7.99 4.93
C VAL A 40 -5.80 8.77 5.23
N SER A 41 -5.72 10.11 5.28
CA SER A 41 -6.88 10.96 5.51
C SER A 41 -7.95 10.75 4.43
N ASP A 42 -7.59 10.79 3.15
CA ASP A 42 -8.53 10.56 2.05
C ASP A 42 -9.17 9.16 2.14
N ALA A 43 -8.36 8.11 2.33
CA ALA A 43 -8.85 6.74 2.45
C ALA A 43 -9.80 6.55 3.65
N TYR A 44 -9.52 7.21 4.77
CA TYR A 44 -10.34 7.16 5.98
C TYR A 44 -11.69 7.86 5.78
N HIS A 45 -11.67 9.09 5.24
CA HIS A 45 -12.87 9.92 5.06
C HIS A 45 -13.83 9.38 3.99
N ARG A 46 -13.33 8.64 3.00
CA ARG A 46 -14.18 7.90 2.04
C ARG A 46 -15.07 6.85 2.69
N GLY A 47 -14.78 6.44 3.93
CA GLY A 47 -15.68 5.61 4.72
C GLY A 47 -15.83 4.16 4.23
N ALA A 48 -14.98 3.70 3.29
CA ALA A 48 -14.99 2.31 2.82
C ALA A 48 -14.80 1.29 3.95
N TRP A 49 -14.14 1.70 5.04
CA TRP A 49 -13.95 0.88 6.23
C TRP A 49 -15.26 0.55 6.97
N LYS A 50 -16.31 1.38 6.84
CA LYS A 50 -17.58 1.21 7.55
C LYS A 50 -18.35 -0.05 7.11
N LYS A 51 -18.10 -0.52 5.88
CA LYS A 51 -18.75 -1.72 5.31
C LYS A 51 -17.94 -3.00 5.51
N ARG A 52 -16.76 -2.92 6.14
CA ARG A 52 -15.89 -4.08 6.35
C ARG A 52 -16.43 -4.92 7.51
N GLU A 53 -16.33 -6.24 7.38
CA GLU A 53 -16.65 -7.15 8.47
C GLU A 53 -15.72 -6.88 9.67
N ALA A 54 -16.31 -6.85 10.88
CA ALA A 54 -15.55 -6.69 12.10
C ALA A 54 -14.64 -7.91 12.30
N ARG A 55 -13.34 -7.66 12.53
CA ARG A 55 -12.38 -8.75 12.73
C ARG A 55 -12.54 -9.32 14.14
N ASN A 56 -13.07 -10.53 14.22
CA ASN A 56 -13.32 -11.26 15.46
C ASN A 56 -12.06 -11.96 15.98
N TRP A 57 -11.00 -11.19 16.28
CA TRP A 57 -9.69 -11.73 16.67
C TRP A 57 -9.72 -12.69 17.86
N ALA A 58 -10.69 -12.53 18.77
CA ALA A 58 -10.87 -13.42 19.90
C ALA A 58 -11.19 -14.88 19.50
N LYS A 59 -11.71 -15.11 18.28
CA LYS A 59 -12.04 -16.45 17.77
C LYS A 59 -10.88 -17.15 17.08
N LEU A 60 -9.71 -16.51 16.97
CA LEU A 60 -8.60 -17.06 16.19
C LEU A 60 -7.89 -18.24 16.86
N PHE A 61 -8.02 -18.38 18.18
CA PHE A 61 -7.35 -19.41 18.99
C PHE A 61 -8.30 -20.17 19.92
N ALA A 62 -9.61 -20.02 19.71
CA ALA A 62 -10.65 -20.73 20.44
C ALA A 62 -10.94 -22.08 19.78
#